data_AF-A0A822DMX4-F1
#
_entry.id   AF-A0A822DMX4-F1
#
_cell.length_a   1.000
_cell.length_b   1.000
_cell.length_c   1.000
_cell.angle_alpha   90.00
_cell.angle_beta   90.00
_cell.angle_gamma   90.00
#
_symmetry.space_group_name_H-M   'P 1'
#
loop_
_entity.id
_entity.type
_entity.pdbx_description
1 polymer ?
#
loop_
_entity_poly.entity_id
_entity_poly.type
_entity_poly.pdbx_seq_one_letter_code
_entity_poly.pdbx_strand_id
1 'polypeptide(L)'
;MTLYRGQVMSEQELDKLKHSVGSLTSTNSFFSTTLVKDVAKGFLIRQTAKRGELKPVLFEITADSPVKSIIFADIEEYTRIKGEHEFLFNIGAVFEVDEPA
;
A
#
# COMPACT_ATOMS: atom_id res chain seq x y z
N MET A 1 -12.51 4.44 -4.31
CA MET A 1 -11.63 5.58 -3.93
C MET A 1 -10.18 5.22 -4.23
N THR A 2 -9.29 6.19 -4.46
CA THR A 2 -7.87 5.92 -4.74
C THR A 2 -7.02 6.17 -3.49
N LEU A 3 -6.26 5.16 -3.08
CA LEU A 3 -5.36 5.19 -1.93
C LEU A 3 -3.92 4.94 -2.40
N TYR A 4 -2.96 5.41 -1.62
CA TYR A 4 -1.54 5.34 -1.95
C TYR A 4 -0.73 4.68 -0.84
N ARG A 5 0.30 3.93 -1.21
CA ARG A 5 1.28 3.39 -0.27
C ARG A 5 2.67 3.41 -0.87
N GLY A 6 3.61 4.05 -0.17
CA GLY A 6 5.02 4.01 -0.51
C GLY A 6 5.77 2.98 0.34
N GLN A 7 6.48 2.05 -0.31
CA GLN A 7 7.42 1.15 0.37
C GLN A 7 8.64 0.85 -0.50
N VAL A 8 9.68 0.30 0.12
CA VAL A 8 10.83 -0.23 -0.60
C VAL A 8 10.74 -1.75 -0.69
N MET A 9 11.16 -2.31 -1.81
CA MET A 9 11.12 -3.76 -2.08
C MET A 9 12.44 -4.21 -2.70
N SER A 10 12.84 -5.45 -2.48
CA SER A 10 13.95 -6.03 -3.23
C SER A 10 13.55 -6.20 -4.69
N GLU A 11 14.54 -6.26 -5.58
CA GLU A 11 14.30 -6.50 -7.01
C GLU A 11 13.56 -7.83 -7.23
N GLN A 12 13.92 -8.88 -6.48
CA GLN A 12 13.25 -10.18 -6.55
C GLN A 12 11.78 -10.12 -6.11
N GLU A 13 11.44 -9.36 -5.06
CA GLU A 13 10.06 -9.19 -4.62
C GLU A 13 9.24 -8.39 -5.64
N LEU A 14 9.83 -7.33 -6.20
CA LEU A 14 9.20 -6.53 -7.23
C LEU A 14 8.95 -7.34 -8.49
N ASP A 15 9.91 -8.16 -8.91
CA ASP A 15 9.77 -9.01 -10.08
C ASP A 15 8.69 -10.06 -9.86
N LYS A 16 8.62 -10.70 -8.69
CA LYS A 16 7.52 -11.63 -8.36
C LYS A 16 6.16 -10.94 -8.47
N LEU A 17 6.04 -9.70 -8.01
CA LEU A 17 4.80 -8.95 -8.09
C LEU A 17 4.42 -8.60 -9.53
N LYS A 18 5.39 -8.21 -10.37
CA LYS A 18 5.16 -7.97 -11.80
C LYS A 18 4.73 -9.23 -12.55
N HIS A 19 5.27 -10.40 -12.18
CA HIS A 19 4.84 -11.67 -12.77
C HIS A 19 3.45 -12.13 -12.28
N SER A 20 2.91 -11.51 -11.22
CA SER A 20 1.57 -11.79 -10.71
C SER A 20 0.49 -10.84 -11.22
N VAL A 21 0.78 -10.00 -12.22
CA VAL A 21 -0.24 -9.14 -12.83
C VAL A 21 -1.41 -9.99 -13.35
N GLY A 22 -2.64 -9.52 -13.10
CA GLY A 22 -3.88 -10.23 -13.35
C GLY A 22 -4.20 -11.34 -12.33
N SER A 23 -3.39 -11.47 -11.27
CA SER A 23 -3.63 -12.42 -10.17
C SER A 23 -4.01 -11.70 -8.89
N LEU A 24 -4.58 -12.46 -7.95
CA LEU A 24 -4.85 -12.01 -6.59
C LEU A 24 -3.63 -12.21 -5.69
N THR A 25 -3.33 -11.21 -4.88
CA THR A 25 -2.32 -11.25 -3.82
C THR A 25 -2.93 -10.83 -2.49
N SER A 26 -2.31 -11.20 -1.37
CA SER A 26 -2.79 -10.85 -0.04
C SER A 26 -1.67 -10.43 0.89
N THR A 27 -1.98 -9.59 1.87
CA THR A 27 -0.99 -9.12 2.85
C THR A 27 -1.08 -9.90 4.15
N ASN A 28 0.07 -10.31 4.68
CA ASN A 28 0.18 -10.99 5.98
C ASN A 28 0.34 -10.02 7.16
N SER A 29 0.10 -8.74 6.94
CA SER A 29 0.12 -7.68 7.94
C SER A 29 -1.02 -6.71 7.66
N PHE A 30 -1.29 -5.83 8.63
CA PHE A 30 -2.04 -4.62 8.33
C PHE A 30 -1.36 -3.86 7.19
N PHE A 31 -2.17 -3.29 6.33
CA PHE A 31 -1.68 -2.61 5.14
C PHE A 31 -2.11 -1.15 5.17
N SER A 32 -1.25 -0.32 5.75
CA SER A 32 -1.44 1.13 5.86
C SER A 32 -1.34 1.80 4.50
N THR A 33 -2.30 2.66 4.21
CA THR A 33 -2.40 3.46 2.99
C THR A 33 -2.86 4.87 3.33
N THR A 34 -2.75 5.81 2.40
CA THR A 34 -3.16 7.21 2.60
C THR A 34 -3.92 7.73 1.39
N LEU A 35 -4.84 8.67 1.60
CA LEU A 35 -5.44 9.44 0.52
C LEU A 35 -4.45 10.42 -0.15
N VAL A 36 -3.34 10.76 0.52
CA VAL A 36 -2.42 11.82 0.10
C VAL A 36 -1.16 11.22 -0.53
N LYS A 37 -1.05 11.30 -1.86
CA LYS A 37 0.08 10.75 -2.63
C LYS A 37 1.46 11.21 -2.14
N ASP A 38 1.58 12.46 -1.70
CA ASP A 38 2.85 13.01 -1.21
C ASP A 38 3.22 12.47 0.18
N VAL A 39 2.24 12.15 1.03
CA VAL A 39 2.48 11.42 2.29
C VAL A 39 3.04 10.04 1.99
N ALA A 40 2.46 9.30 1.03
CA ALA A 40 2.97 8.00 0.57
C ALA A 40 4.42 8.09 0.04
N LYS A 41 4.74 9.10 -0.78
CA LYS A 41 6.11 9.34 -1.25
C LYS A 41 7.08 9.69 -0.12
N GLY A 42 6.63 10.41 0.90
CA GLY A 42 7.42 10.71 2.10
C GLY A 42 7.93 9.44 2.80
N PHE A 43 7.14 8.37 2.81
CA PHE A 43 7.57 7.07 3.36
C PHE A 43 8.65 6.38 2.53
N LEU A 44 8.73 6.63 1.21
CA LEU A 44 9.79 6.08 0.36
C LEU A 44 11.15 6.66 0.73
N ILE A 45 11.21 7.99 0.87
CA ILE A 45 12.45 8.74 1.16
C ILE A 45 13.05 8.27 2.50
N ARG A 46 12.20 8.03 3.51
CA ARG A 46 12.64 7.56 4.83
C ARG A 46 13.22 6.14 4.80
N GLN A 47 12.75 5.30 3.88
CA GLN A 47 13.11 3.88 3.80
C GLN A 47 14.32 3.63 2.89
N THR A 48 14.42 4.32 1.76
CA THR A 48 15.54 4.19 0.81
C THR A 48 16.87 4.64 1.41
N ALA A 49 16.87 5.69 2.24
CA ALA A 49 18.07 6.18 2.93
C ALA A 49 18.78 5.13 3.80
N LYS A 50 18.12 4.03 4.15
CA LYS A 50 18.65 2.97 5.03
C LYS A 50 19.02 1.68 4.31
N ARG A 51 18.65 1.51 3.03
CA ARG A 51 18.65 0.19 2.36
C ARG A 51 18.99 0.32 0.87
N GLY A 52 20.28 0.48 0.56
CA GLY A 52 20.78 0.83 -0.78
C GLY A 52 20.43 -0.14 -1.91
N GLU A 53 20.08 -1.39 -1.61
CA GLU A 53 19.73 -2.41 -2.63
C GLU A 53 18.22 -2.50 -2.93
N LEU A 54 17.37 -1.74 -2.22
CA LEU A 54 15.93 -1.80 -2.40
C LEU A 54 15.42 -0.75 -3.39
N LYS A 55 14.43 -1.14 -4.20
CA LYS A 55 13.75 -0.27 -5.15
C LYS A 55 12.56 0.42 -4.45
N PRO A 56 12.38 1.74 -4.61
CA PRO A 56 11.18 2.42 -4.15
C PRO A 56 9.99 2.03 -5.05
N VAL A 57 8.86 1.70 -4.42
CA VAL A 57 7.61 1.30 -5.08
C VAL A 57 6.46 2.11 -4.49
N LEU A 58 5.75 2.83 -5.36
CA LEU A 58 4.53 3.54 -4.99
C LEU A 58 3.33 2.76 -5.54
N PHE A 59 2.54 2.20 -4.64
CA PHE A 59 1.26 1.58 -4.98
C PHE A 59 0.18 2.65 -5.08
N GLU A 60 -0.61 2.54 -6.15
CA GLU A 60 -1.90 3.19 -6.30
C GLU A 60 -2.97 2.09 -6.22
N ILE A 61 -3.92 2.24 -5.29
CA ILE A 61 -4.85 1.20 -4.91
C ILE A 61 -6.26 1.73 -5.11
N THR A 62 -7.01 1.08 -5.99
CA THR A 62 -8.45 1.33 -6.12
C THR A 62 -9.19 0.57 -5.03
N ALA A 63 -9.59 1.28 -3.99
CA ALA A 63 -10.39 0.75 -2.92
C ALA A 63 -11.88 0.98 -3.23
N ASP A 64 -12.50 0.00 -3.87
CA ASP A 64 -13.95 -0.08 -4.07
C ASP A 64 -14.40 -1.49 -3.68
N SER A 65 -15.03 -1.63 -2.50
CA SER A 65 -15.50 -2.93 -2.03
C SER A 65 -17.01 -3.02 -2.28
N PRO A 66 -17.46 -3.88 -3.22
CA PRO A 66 -18.89 -4.19 -3.35
C PRO A 66 -19.39 -5.04 -2.18
N VAL A 67 -18.47 -5.60 -1.38
CA VAL A 67 -18.77 -6.47 -0.25
C VAL A 67 -19.02 -5.63 1.01
N LYS A 68 -20.08 -5.95 1.75
CA LYS A 68 -20.48 -5.25 2.99
C LYS A 68 -19.57 -5.51 4.20
N SER A 69 -18.48 -6.27 4.05
CA SER A 69 -17.51 -6.52 5.11
C SER A 69 -16.55 -5.33 5.25
N ILE A 70 -16.10 -5.07 6.49
CA ILE A 70 -15.08 -4.05 6.74
C ILE A 70 -13.71 -4.64 6.37
N ILE A 71 -13.22 -4.30 5.18
CA ILE A 71 -11.90 -4.71 4.68
C ILE A 71 -10.83 -3.68 5.05
N PHE A 72 -11.24 -2.40 5.10
CA PHE A 72 -10.40 -1.26 5.47
C PHE A 72 -11.24 -0.18 6.15
N ALA A 73 -10.58 0.71 6.91
CA ALA A 73 -11.23 1.81 7.59
C ALA A 73 -10.36 3.07 7.57
N ASP A 74 -11.01 4.24 7.53
CA ASP A 74 -10.38 5.51 7.90
C ASP A 74 -10.08 5.48 9.40
N ILE A 75 -8.81 5.68 9.76
CA ILE A 75 -8.38 5.70 11.15
C ILE A 75 -7.83 7.04 11.60
N GLU A 76 -8.00 8.11 10.81
CA GLU A 76 -7.48 9.45 11.10
C GLU A 76 -7.90 9.93 12.48
N GLU A 77 -9.15 9.69 12.89
CA GLU A 77 -9.65 10.11 14.21
C GLU A 77 -9.06 9.30 15.37
N TYR A 78 -8.67 8.04 15.12
CA TYR A 78 -8.21 7.09 16.14
C TYR A 78 -6.69 6.99 16.25
N THR A 79 -5.95 7.35 15.21
CA THR A 79 -4.49 7.30 15.21
C THR A 79 -3.87 8.44 16.03
N ARG A 80 -2.70 8.17 16.61
CA ARG A 80 -1.86 9.19 17.27
C ARG A 80 -1.14 10.07 16.25
N ILE A 81 -0.99 9.60 15.01
CA ILE A 81 -0.26 10.30 13.94
C ILE A 81 -1.28 10.97 13.03
N LYS A 82 -1.52 12.26 13.25
CA LYS A 82 -2.51 13.03 12.50
C LYS A 82 -1.96 13.58 11.19
N GLY A 83 -2.85 13.81 10.22
CA GLY A 83 -2.55 14.39 8.92
C GLY A 83 -1.99 13.39 7.91
N GLU A 84 -1.89 12.11 8.26
CA GLU A 84 -1.54 11.06 7.31
C GLU A 84 -2.75 10.62 6.47
N HIS A 85 -3.98 10.92 6.89
CA HIS A 85 -5.20 10.48 6.23
C HIS A 85 -5.18 8.98 5.99
N GLU A 86 -4.83 8.24 7.05
CA GLU A 86 -4.53 6.82 6.97
C GLU A 86 -5.80 5.98 6.83
N PHE A 87 -5.81 5.16 5.79
CA PHE A 87 -6.76 4.07 5.62
C PHE A 87 -6.03 2.75 5.89
N LEU A 88 -6.49 2.02 6.90
CA LEU A 88 -5.86 0.79 7.36
C LEU A 88 -6.64 -0.42 6.86
N PHE A 89 -6.02 -1.22 6.00
CA PHE A 89 -6.57 -2.51 5.58
C PHE A 89 -6.25 -3.60 6.62
N ASN A 90 -7.20 -4.49 6.84
CA ASN A 90 -7.04 -5.60 7.76
C ASN A 90 -6.01 -6.63 7.26
N ILE A 91 -5.51 -7.46 8.17
CA ILE A 91 -4.66 -8.61 7.84
C ILE A 91 -5.45 -9.54 6.91
N GLY A 92 -4.80 -10.04 5.86
CA GLY A 92 -5.43 -10.91 4.88
C GLY A 92 -6.29 -10.17 3.85
N ALA A 93 -6.22 -8.83 3.79
CA ALA A 93 -6.79 -8.10 2.67
C ALA A 93 -6.22 -8.62 1.35
N VAL A 94 -7.12 -8.85 0.39
CA VAL A 94 -6.82 -9.39 -0.93
C VAL A 94 -6.91 -8.26 -1.95
N PHE A 95 -5.93 -8.19 -2.84
CA PHE A 95 -5.81 -7.20 -3.89
C PHE A 95 -5.60 -7.91 -5.22
N GLU A 96 -6.21 -7.41 -6.29
CA GLU A 96 -5.83 -7.75 -7.65
C GLU A 96 -4.62 -6.91 -8.05
N VAL A 97 -3.65 -7.53 -8.73
CA VAL A 97 -2.45 -6.83 -9.19
C VAL A 97 -2.66 -6.36 -10.62
N ASP A 98 -2.73 -5.05 -10.80
CA ASP A 98 -2.82 -4.41 -12.11
C ASP A 98 -1.42 -4.15 -12.72
N GLU A 99 -1.40 -3.91 -14.03
CA GLU A 99 -0.20 -3.45 -14.74
C GLU A 99 0.32 -2.13 -14.14
N PRO A 100 1.64 -1.96 -13.99
CA PRO A 100 2.22 -0.69 -13.57
C PRO A 100 1.92 0.42 -14.60
N ALA A 101 1.56 1.60 -14.09
CA ALA A 101 1.30 2.80 -14.89
C ALA A 101 2.57 3.39 -15.56
#